data_AF-A0A2X4T502-F1
#
_entry.id   AF-A0A2X4T502-F1
#
_cell.length_a   1.000
_cell.length_b   1.000
_cell.length_c   1.000
_cell.angle_alpha   90.00
_cell.angle_beta   90.00
_cell.angle_gamma   90.00
#
_symmetry.space_group_name_H-M   'P 1'
#
loop_
_entity.id
_entity.type
_entity.pdbx_description
1 polymer ?
#
loop_
_entity_poly.entity_id
_entity_poly.type
_entity_poly.pdbx_seq_one_letter_code
_entity_poly.pdbx_strand_id
1 'polypeptide(L)'
;MVFGDGDGEIFNRFTSSIDVVAHELTHGVTETEAGLIYFGQSGALNESLSDVFGSLVKQFHLQQTAGQADWIIGEGLLAKGINGKGLRSMAAPGTAYDDPLLGKDPQPAHMQNFIKTREDNGGVHLNSGIPNRAFIWPPAKSAVMPGKKPVMPGMIRCAIAISPRMPVLRILPDLPSLTEKNAPDKQWLRLLSRHGKP
;
A
#
# COMPACT_ATOMS: atom_id res chain seq x y z
N MET A 1 -3.16 -18.97 -6.73
CA MET A 1 -3.17 -18.69 -5.28
C MET A 1 -3.53 -19.96 -4.52
N VAL A 2 -3.13 -20.02 -3.24
CA VAL A 2 -3.52 -21.06 -2.28
C VAL A 2 -4.01 -20.34 -1.03
N PHE A 3 -5.15 -20.75 -0.48
CA PHE A 3 -5.73 -20.13 0.72
C PHE A 3 -5.90 -21.17 1.81
N GLY A 4 -5.44 -20.87 3.02
CA GLY A 4 -5.68 -21.69 4.20
C GLY A 4 -7.06 -21.43 4.80
N ASP A 5 -7.62 -22.45 5.46
CA ASP A 5 -8.91 -22.36 6.16
C ASP A 5 -8.83 -21.64 7.51
N GLY A 6 -7.61 -21.31 7.98
CA GLY A 6 -7.37 -20.80 9.32
C GLY A 6 -7.52 -21.90 10.39
N ASP A 7 -7.17 -21.56 11.62
CA ASP A 7 -7.33 -22.45 12.79
C ASP A 7 -8.63 -22.19 13.55
N GLY A 8 -9.32 -21.08 13.25
CA GLY A 8 -10.53 -20.65 13.96
C GLY A 8 -10.27 -20.07 15.36
N GLU A 9 -9.02 -20.05 15.81
CA GLU A 9 -8.60 -19.54 17.12
C GLU A 9 -7.86 -18.21 17.01
N ILE A 10 -6.96 -18.10 16.03
CA ILE A 10 -6.21 -16.88 15.70
C ILE A 10 -6.73 -16.29 14.39
N PHE A 11 -6.88 -17.13 13.37
CA PHE A 11 -7.30 -16.72 12.04
C PHE A 11 -8.55 -17.46 11.59
N ASN A 12 -9.49 -16.72 11.04
CA ASN A 12 -10.56 -17.24 10.19
C ASN A 12 -9.99 -17.68 8.83
N ARG A 13 -10.84 -18.27 7.97
CA ARG A 13 -10.44 -18.64 6.60
C ARG A 13 -9.91 -17.43 5.83
N PHE A 14 -8.79 -17.59 5.13
CA PHE A 14 -8.13 -16.48 4.42
C PHE A 14 -8.94 -15.92 3.24
N THR A 15 -9.97 -16.64 2.82
CA THR A 15 -10.94 -16.18 1.81
C THR A 15 -12.07 -15.30 2.37
N SER A 16 -12.13 -15.08 3.69
CA SER A 16 -13.16 -14.21 4.29
C SER A 16 -12.92 -12.72 4.05
N SER A 17 -11.70 -12.34 3.67
CA SER A 17 -11.28 -10.96 3.51
C SER A 17 -10.97 -10.65 2.04
N ILE A 18 -11.80 -9.83 1.40
CA ILE A 18 -11.70 -9.54 -0.05
C ILE A 18 -10.39 -8.85 -0.44
N ASP A 19 -9.90 -7.97 0.44
CA ASP A 19 -8.61 -7.28 0.33
C ASP A 19 -7.43 -8.25 0.41
N VAL A 20 -7.49 -9.29 1.25
CA VAL A 20 -6.46 -10.35 1.30
C VAL A 20 -6.47 -11.15 -0.01
N VAL A 21 -7.64 -11.55 -0.51
CA VAL A 21 -7.73 -12.26 -1.80
C VAL A 21 -7.17 -11.40 -2.95
N ALA A 22 -7.49 -10.11 -2.97
CA ALA A 22 -7.00 -9.18 -3.97
C ALA A 22 -5.50 -8.86 -3.80
N HIS A 23 -4.97 -8.84 -2.58
CA HIS A 23 -3.54 -8.73 -2.28
C HIS A 23 -2.78 -9.89 -2.94
N GLU A 24 -3.20 -11.14 -2.71
CA GLU A 24 -2.54 -12.31 -3.31
C GLU A 24 -2.57 -12.30 -4.85
N LEU A 25 -3.68 -11.85 -5.43
CA LEU A 25 -3.80 -11.69 -6.89
C LEU A 25 -2.88 -10.61 -7.44
N THR A 26 -2.65 -9.55 -6.66
CA THR A 26 -1.82 -8.41 -7.07
C THR A 26 -0.35 -8.76 -7.14
N HIS A 27 0.14 -9.74 -6.37
CA HIS A 27 1.49 -10.27 -6.59
C HIS A 27 1.70 -10.78 -8.02
N GLY A 28 0.70 -11.47 -8.59
CA GLY A 28 0.75 -11.92 -9.99
C GLY A 28 0.82 -10.76 -10.99
N VAL A 29 0.07 -9.67 -10.75
CA VAL A 29 0.19 -8.43 -11.56
C VAL A 29 1.58 -7.82 -11.42
N THR A 30 2.10 -7.73 -10.20
CA THR A 30 3.43 -7.17 -9.93
C THR A 30 4.53 -7.98 -10.61
N GLU A 31 4.40 -9.30 -10.64
CA GLU A 31 5.32 -10.23 -11.30
C GLU A 31 5.34 -10.03 -12.82
N THR A 32 4.18 -9.87 -13.46
CA THR A 32 4.10 -9.70 -14.92
C THR A 32 4.49 -8.32 -15.41
N GLU A 33 4.45 -7.30 -14.54
CA GLU A 33 4.72 -5.90 -14.89
C GLU A 33 6.10 -5.44 -14.40
N ALA A 34 6.20 -5.00 -13.15
CA ALA A 34 7.41 -4.37 -12.63
C ALA A 34 8.49 -5.38 -12.19
N GLY A 35 8.12 -6.64 -11.94
CA GLY A 35 9.05 -7.69 -11.54
C GLY A 35 9.82 -7.36 -10.26
N LEU A 36 9.17 -6.70 -9.29
CA LEU A 36 9.81 -6.25 -8.05
C LEU A 36 10.34 -7.45 -7.26
N ILE A 37 11.66 -7.52 -7.13
CA ILE A 37 12.34 -8.56 -6.36
C ILE A 37 11.81 -8.54 -4.92
N TYR A 38 11.46 -9.71 -4.40
CA TYR A 38 10.88 -9.88 -3.07
C TYR A 38 11.96 -9.86 -1.97
N PHE A 39 12.69 -8.73 -1.88
CA PHE A 39 13.74 -8.50 -0.90
C PHE A 39 13.91 -7.01 -0.55
N GLY A 40 14.13 -6.70 0.72
CA GLY A 40 14.39 -5.35 1.23
C GLY A 40 13.32 -4.34 0.82
N GLN A 41 13.74 -3.15 0.36
CA GLN A 41 12.82 -2.09 -0.06
C GLN A 41 12.00 -2.45 -1.31
N SER A 42 12.58 -3.24 -2.23
CA SER A 42 11.86 -3.72 -3.42
C SER A 42 10.70 -4.63 -3.02
N GLY A 43 10.94 -5.56 -2.09
CA GLY A 43 9.90 -6.44 -1.56
C GLY A 43 8.88 -5.68 -0.71
N ALA A 44 9.31 -4.72 0.10
CA ALA A 44 8.39 -3.87 0.88
C ALA A 44 7.46 -3.03 -0.02
N LEU A 45 7.93 -2.64 -1.20
CA LEU A 45 7.09 -1.99 -2.20
C LEU A 45 6.15 -2.99 -2.90
N ASN A 46 6.61 -4.20 -3.20
CA ASN A 46 5.77 -5.28 -3.74
C ASN A 46 4.58 -5.54 -2.80
N GLU A 47 4.85 -5.75 -1.51
CA GLU A 47 3.85 -5.86 -0.45
C GLU A 47 2.88 -4.67 -0.40
N SER A 48 3.44 -3.45 -0.47
CA SER A 48 2.63 -2.24 -0.44
C SER A 48 1.71 -2.10 -1.65
N LEU A 49 2.16 -2.49 -2.85
CA LEU A 49 1.30 -2.51 -4.03
C LEU A 49 0.15 -3.49 -3.84
N SER A 50 0.42 -4.69 -3.32
CA SER A 50 -0.61 -5.67 -3.00
C SER A 50 -1.62 -5.15 -1.96
N ASP A 51 -1.18 -4.49 -0.89
CA ASP A 51 -2.06 -3.83 0.08
C ASP A 51 -2.91 -2.69 -0.53
N VAL A 52 -2.30 -1.87 -1.37
CA VAL A 52 -2.98 -0.77 -2.07
C VAL A 52 -4.08 -1.32 -2.97
N PHE A 53 -3.77 -2.25 -3.88
CA PHE A 53 -4.77 -2.81 -4.78
C PHE A 53 -5.83 -3.61 -4.02
N GLY A 54 -5.45 -4.34 -2.97
CA GLY A 54 -6.40 -5.02 -2.07
C GLY A 54 -7.42 -4.05 -1.48
N SER A 55 -6.94 -2.93 -0.92
CA SER A 55 -7.80 -1.86 -0.39
C SER A 55 -8.68 -1.21 -1.45
N LEU A 56 -8.15 -0.98 -2.66
CA LEU A 56 -8.91 -0.40 -3.76
C LEU A 56 -10.02 -1.34 -4.25
N VAL A 57 -9.78 -2.65 -4.30
CA VAL A 57 -10.80 -3.65 -4.64
C VAL A 57 -11.90 -3.68 -3.59
N LYS A 58 -11.55 -3.67 -2.30
CA LYS A 58 -12.53 -3.59 -1.20
C LYS A 58 -13.38 -2.31 -1.31
N GLN A 59 -12.74 -1.17 -1.52
CA GLN A 59 -13.43 0.13 -1.71
C GLN A 59 -14.36 0.11 -2.92
N PHE A 60 -13.90 -0.44 -4.05
CA PHE A 60 -14.70 -0.56 -5.25
C PHE A 60 -15.93 -1.44 -5.02
N HIS A 61 -15.75 -2.60 -4.38
CA HIS A 61 -16.83 -3.53 -4.05
C HIS A 61 -17.89 -2.90 -3.14
N LEU A 62 -17.46 -2.14 -2.13
CA LEU A 62 -18.33 -1.46 -1.16
C LEU A 62 -18.79 -0.06 -1.61
N GLN A 63 -18.40 0.38 -2.81
CA GLN A 63 -18.67 1.72 -3.35
C GLN A 63 -18.26 2.87 -2.40
N GLN A 64 -17.14 2.70 -1.71
CA GLN A 64 -16.63 3.67 -0.74
C GLN A 64 -15.82 4.77 -1.42
N THR A 65 -15.98 5.99 -0.91
CA THR A 65 -14.98 7.04 -1.11
C THR A 65 -13.76 6.76 -0.23
N ALA A 66 -12.62 7.36 -0.56
CA ALA A 66 -11.40 7.22 0.23
C ALA A 66 -11.54 7.68 1.69
N GLY A 67 -12.49 8.58 2.00
CA GLY A 67 -12.80 9.00 3.37
C GLY A 67 -13.71 8.05 4.15
N GLN A 68 -14.34 7.09 3.47
CA GLN A 68 -15.18 6.04 4.07
C GLN A 68 -14.43 4.71 4.22
N ALA A 69 -13.34 4.52 3.49
CA ALA A 69 -12.52 3.33 3.54
C ALA A 69 -11.85 3.17 4.92
N ASP A 70 -11.82 1.93 5.42
CA ASP A 70 -11.17 1.58 6.70
C ASP A 70 -9.64 1.65 6.64
N TRP A 71 -9.06 1.38 5.46
CA TRP A 71 -7.61 1.27 5.24
C TRP A 71 -6.93 0.22 6.14
N ILE A 72 -7.67 -0.83 6.51
CA ILE A 72 -7.21 -2.00 7.25
C ILE A 72 -7.10 -3.17 6.29
N ILE A 73 -5.94 -3.85 6.32
CA ILE A 73 -5.73 -5.08 5.57
C ILE A 73 -6.10 -6.28 6.44
N GLY A 74 -6.98 -7.14 5.95
CA GLY A 74 -7.40 -8.34 6.66
C GLY A 74 -8.47 -8.07 7.72
N GLU A 75 -9.33 -7.08 7.52
CA GLU A 75 -10.47 -6.85 8.42
C GLU A 75 -11.37 -8.08 8.46
N GLY A 76 -11.66 -8.58 9.67
CA GLY A 76 -12.46 -9.78 9.87
C GLY A 76 -11.70 -11.10 9.65
N LEU A 77 -10.41 -11.06 9.33
CA LEU A 77 -9.56 -12.24 9.28
C LEU A 77 -9.19 -12.74 10.69
N LEU A 78 -8.97 -11.83 11.64
CA LEU A 78 -8.68 -12.19 13.03
C LEU A 78 -9.91 -12.82 13.69
N ALA A 79 -9.70 -13.96 14.36
CA ALA A 79 -10.77 -14.69 15.04
C ALA A 79 -11.28 -13.92 16.27
N LYS A 80 -12.48 -14.30 16.73
CA LYS A 80 -13.08 -13.70 17.92
C LYS A 80 -12.21 -13.98 19.15
N GLY A 81 -11.80 -12.92 19.84
CA GLY A 81 -10.97 -13.01 21.06
C GLY A 81 -9.57 -12.44 20.85
N ILE A 82 -9.13 -12.28 19.60
CA ILE A 82 -7.88 -11.60 19.27
C ILE A 82 -8.08 -10.07 19.31
N ASN A 83 -7.18 -9.37 20.01
CA ASN A 83 -7.19 -7.91 20.09
C ASN A 83 -6.50 -7.25 18.88
N GLY A 84 -7.24 -7.15 17.78
CA GLY A 84 -6.79 -6.47 16.58
C GLY A 84 -7.93 -6.10 15.62
N LYS A 85 -7.64 -5.16 14.72
CA LYS A 85 -8.55 -4.74 13.64
C LYS A 85 -8.33 -5.54 12.35
N GLY A 86 -7.11 -5.99 12.15
CA GLY A 86 -6.63 -6.71 10.97
C GLY A 86 -5.13 -6.93 11.06
N LEU A 87 -4.50 -7.34 9.96
CA LEU A 87 -3.06 -7.61 9.90
C LEU A 87 -2.23 -6.33 9.83
N ARG A 88 -2.72 -5.32 9.10
CA ARG A 88 -2.00 -4.06 8.88
C ARG A 88 -2.97 -2.89 8.82
N SER A 89 -2.46 -1.71 9.17
CA SER A 89 -3.17 -0.43 9.02
C SER A 89 -2.37 0.43 8.05
N MET A 90 -2.92 0.68 6.87
CA MET A 90 -2.25 1.55 5.90
C MET A 90 -2.25 3.01 6.37
N ALA A 91 -3.33 3.46 7.03
CA ALA A 91 -3.46 4.83 7.50
C ALA A 91 -2.57 5.14 8.71
N ALA A 92 -2.36 4.15 9.59
CA ALA A 92 -1.54 4.25 10.79
C ALA A 92 -0.78 2.94 11.04
N PRO A 93 0.32 2.67 10.30
CA PRO A 93 1.14 1.48 10.52
C PRO A 93 1.63 1.37 11.96
N GLY A 94 1.67 0.15 12.52
CA GLY A 94 2.02 -0.10 13.92
C GLY A 94 0.83 -0.06 14.88
N THR A 95 -0.41 -0.05 14.37
CA THR A 95 -1.64 0.08 15.18
C THR A 95 -2.74 -0.94 14.83
N ALA A 96 -2.43 -1.91 13.97
CA ALA A 96 -3.44 -2.88 13.52
C ALA A 96 -3.86 -3.86 14.63
N TYR A 97 -2.91 -4.27 15.49
CA TYR A 97 -3.14 -5.21 16.59
C TYR A 97 -2.16 -4.99 17.74
N ASP A 98 -2.58 -5.39 18.94
CA ASP A 98 -1.79 -5.42 20.18
C ASP A 98 -2.38 -6.50 21.10
N ASP A 99 -1.97 -7.74 20.89
CA ASP A 99 -2.58 -8.93 21.46
C ASP A 99 -1.53 -9.84 22.13
N PRO A 100 -1.83 -10.50 23.26
CA PRO A 100 -0.85 -11.36 23.93
C PRO A 100 -0.34 -12.55 23.10
N LEU A 101 -1.14 -13.06 22.15
CA LEU A 101 -0.75 -14.19 21.29
C LEU A 101 -0.04 -13.72 20.02
N LEU A 102 -0.52 -12.65 19.39
CA LEU A 102 0.08 -12.11 18.17
C LEU A 102 1.24 -11.14 18.42
N GLY A 103 1.39 -10.63 19.64
CA GLY A 103 2.24 -9.51 19.95
C GLY A 103 1.64 -8.18 19.45
N LYS A 104 2.52 -7.23 19.16
CA LYS A 104 2.14 -5.90 18.68
C LYS A 104 2.59 -5.69 17.25
N ASP A 105 1.74 -5.01 16.47
CA ASP A 105 2.05 -4.59 15.10
C ASP A 105 3.41 -3.85 15.03
N PRO A 106 4.42 -4.42 14.37
CA PRO A 106 5.78 -3.89 14.37
C PRO A 106 6.03 -2.83 13.29
N GLN A 107 5.04 -2.53 12.43
CA GLN A 107 5.30 -1.71 11.24
C GLN A 107 5.68 -0.26 11.58
N PRO A 108 6.78 0.28 11.02
CA PRO A 108 7.11 1.68 11.14
C PRO A 108 6.26 2.52 10.19
N ALA A 109 5.85 3.70 10.65
CA ALA A 109 5.07 4.63 9.85
C ALA A 109 5.92 5.71 9.15
N HIS A 110 7.26 5.68 9.28
CA HIS A 110 8.19 6.66 8.70
C HIS A 110 9.59 6.07 8.45
N MET A 111 10.30 6.56 7.43
CA MET A 111 11.65 6.09 7.04
C MET A 111 12.71 6.21 8.13
N GLN A 112 12.57 7.17 9.05
CA GLN A 112 13.48 7.29 10.19
C GLN A 112 13.50 6.04 11.09
N ASN A 113 12.40 5.28 11.08
CA ASN A 113 12.23 4.05 11.86
C ASN A 113 12.34 2.80 10.97
N PHE A 114 12.93 2.92 9.77
CA PHE A 114 13.10 1.79 8.86
C PHE A 114 13.86 0.66 9.56
N ILE A 115 13.29 -0.55 9.53
CA ILE A 115 13.82 -1.72 10.22
C ILE A 115 14.86 -2.37 9.31
N LYS A 116 16.13 -2.35 9.74
CA LYS A 116 17.22 -3.05 9.07
C LYS A 116 17.33 -4.46 9.63
N THR A 117 16.86 -5.44 8.87
CA THR A 117 16.89 -6.86 9.26
C THR A 117 17.26 -7.74 8.06
N ARG A 118 17.58 -9.01 8.33
CA ARG A 118 17.67 -10.09 7.33
C ARG A 118 16.46 -11.03 7.36
N GLU A 119 15.69 -10.98 8.44
CA GLU A 119 14.42 -11.70 8.56
C GLU A 119 13.40 -11.14 7.57
N ASP A 120 12.32 -11.88 7.32
CA ASP A 120 11.22 -11.40 6.50
C ASP A 120 11.70 -10.86 5.13
N ASN A 121 12.62 -11.59 4.50
CA ASN A 121 13.29 -11.19 3.25
C ASN A 121 13.88 -9.77 3.28
N GLY A 122 14.42 -9.34 4.42
CA GLY A 122 14.89 -7.96 4.60
C GLY A 122 13.79 -6.99 5.06
N GLY A 123 12.76 -7.49 5.74
CA GLY A 123 11.66 -6.73 6.31
C GLY A 123 10.65 -6.23 5.28
N VAL A 124 10.20 -7.09 4.37
CA VAL A 124 9.24 -6.73 3.31
C VAL A 124 7.87 -6.40 3.90
N HIS A 125 7.33 -7.25 4.77
CA HIS A 125 6.08 -6.99 5.48
C HIS A 125 6.30 -5.99 6.61
N LEU A 126 7.48 -5.99 7.25
CA LEU A 126 7.79 -5.03 8.31
C LEU A 126 7.78 -3.59 7.79
N ASN A 127 8.42 -3.31 6.65
CA ASN A 127 8.61 -1.94 6.17
C ASN A 127 7.55 -1.45 5.17
N SER A 128 6.61 -2.30 4.72
CA SER A 128 5.56 -1.92 3.76
C SER A 128 4.58 -0.87 4.29
N GLY A 129 4.48 -0.71 5.62
CA GLY A 129 3.72 0.36 6.26
C GLY A 129 4.13 1.77 5.81
N ILE A 130 5.41 1.99 5.50
CA ILE A 130 5.93 3.30 5.09
C ILE A 130 5.32 3.74 3.74
N PRO A 131 5.45 2.98 2.63
CA PRO A 131 4.79 3.32 1.37
C PRO A 131 3.26 3.22 1.45
N ASN A 132 2.67 2.34 2.27
CA ASN A 132 1.22 2.29 2.50
C ASN A 132 0.69 3.63 3.03
N ARG A 133 1.36 4.19 4.04
CA ARG A 133 0.99 5.50 4.60
C ARG A 133 1.18 6.62 3.58
N ALA A 134 2.24 6.55 2.78
CA ALA A 134 2.49 7.53 1.73
C ALA A 134 1.39 7.54 0.66
N PHE A 135 0.81 6.38 0.33
CA PHE A 135 -0.31 6.29 -0.61
C PHE A 135 -1.54 7.07 -0.13
N ILE A 136 -1.87 6.98 1.15
CA ILE A 136 -3.03 7.65 1.76
C ILE A 136 -2.78 9.15 1.97
N TRP A 137 -1.52 9.60 1.97
CA TRP A 137 -1.15 10.98 2.28
C TRP A 137 -1.21 11.94 1.06
N PRO A 138 -1.77 13.16 1.22
CA PRO A 138 -2.45 13.68 2.41
C PRO A 138 -3.84 13.06 2.58
N PRO A 139 -4.35 12.93 3.82
CA PRO A 139 -5.60 12.24 4.12
C PRO A 139 -6.73 12.72 3.22
N ALA A 140 -7.47 11.77 2.64
CA ALA A 140 -8.45 11.91 1.56
C ALA A 140 -9.53 13.00 1.69
N LYS A 141 -9.61 13.69 2.83
CA LYS A 141 -10.45 14.88 3.02
C LYS A 141 -10.05 16.06 2.13
N SER A 142 -8.85 16.08 1.55
CA SER A 142 -8.34 17.17 0.71
C SER A 142 -8.50 16.94 -0.81
N ALA A 143 -9.00 15.78 -1.26
CA ALA A 143 -9.03 15.40 -2.68
C ALA A 143 -10.44 15.34 -3.31
N VAL A 144 -11.37 16.18 -2.87
CA VAL A 144 -12.69 16.32 -3.52
C VAL A 144 -12.65 17.48 -4.51
N MET A 145 -12.47 17.17 -5.81
CA MET A 145 -12.71 18.12 -6.90
C MET A 145 -14.22 18.09 -7.22
N PRO A 146 -14.95 19.21 -7.12
CA PRO A 146 -16.39 19.23 -7.43
C PRO A 146 -16.65 18.84 -8.88
N GLY A 147 -17.58 17.90 -9.11
CA GLY A 147 -18.13 17.60 -10.44
C GLY A 147 -17.37 16.60 -11.31
N LYS A 148 -16.37 15.87 -10.79
CA LYS A 148 -15.73 14.76 -11.51
C LYS A 148 -15.83 13.46 -10.72
N LYS A 149 -16.10 12.33 -11.40
CA LYS A 149 -15.96 10.99 -10.81
C LYS A 149 -14.57 10.90 -10.16
N PRO A 150 -14.43 10.34 -8.95
CA PRO A 150 -13.16 10.33 -8.23
C PRO A 150 -12.13 9.51 -9.00
N VAL A 151 -11.30 10.18 -9.81
CA VAL A 151 -10.03 9.62 -10.25
C VAL A 151 -9.09 9.83 -9.08
N MET A 152 -8.89 8.76 -8.32
CA MET A 152 -8.10 8.77 -7.11
C MET A 152 -6.68 9.27 -7.45
N PRO A 153 -6.15 10.31 -6.79
CA PRO A 153 -4.75 10.75 -6.99
C PRO A 153 -3.71 9.63 -6.81
N GLY A 154 -4.09 8.55 -6.10
CA GLY A 154 -3.30 7.34 -5.91
C GLY A 154 -3.10 6.49 -7.18
N MET A 155 -4.02 6.50 -8.15
CA MET A 155 -3.88 5.69 -9.38
C MET A 155 -2.67 6.12 -10.23
N ILE A 156 -2.33 7.42 -10.20
CA ILE A 156 -1.12 7.93 -10.86
C ILE A 156 0.15 7.46 -10.14
N ARG A 157 0.14 7.37 -8.80
CA ARG A 157 1.28 6.85 -8.02
C ARG A 157 1.47 5.35 -8.23
N CYS A 158 0.39 4.57 -8.28
CA CYS A 158 0.45 3.16 -8.66
C CYS A 158 0.98 2.99 -10.08
N ALA A 159 0.42 3.69 -11.07
CA ALA A 159 0.86 3.59 -12.48
C ALA A 159 2.34 3.92 -12.69
N ILE A 160 2.91 4.80 -11.86
CA ILE A 160 4.35 5.04 -11.83
C ILE A 160 5.06 3.79 -11.30
N ALA A 161 4.70 3.28 -10.11
CA ALA A 161 5.30 2.10 -9.46
C ALA A 161 5.30 0.80 -10.29
N ILE A 162 4.28 0.57 -11.13
CA ILE A 162 4.17 -0.62 -11.99
C ILE A 162 4.81 -0.44 -13.37
N SER A 163 5.39 0.73 -13.68
CA SER A 163 5.96 0.98 -15.00
C SER A 163 7.27 0.17 -15.20
N PRO A 164 7.41 -0.61 -16.29
CA PRO A 164 8.59 -1.42 -16.58
C PRO A 164 9.86 -0.58 -16.84
N ARG A 165 9.74 0.75 -16.91
CA ARG A 165 10.87 1.68 -17.08
C ARG A 165 11.44 2.20 -15.76
N MET A 166 10.91 1.79 -14.60
CA MET A 166 11.41 2.31 -13.33
C MET A 166 12.56 1.45 -12.78
N PRO A 167 13.77 2.02 -12.56
CA PRO A 167 14.78 1.34 -11.78
C PRO A 167 14.33 1.28 -10.31
N VAL A 168 14.46 0.09 -9.71
CA VAL A 168 14.10 -0.30 -8.32
C VAL A 168 14.56 0.69 -7.21
N LEU A 169 15.46 1.63 -7.52
CA LEU A 169 16.15 2.50 -6.57
C LEU A 169 15.50 3.88 -6.33
N ARG A 170 14.35 4.23 -6.93
CA ARG A 170 13.86 5.65 -7.00
C ARG A 170 12.60 6.02 -6.21
N ILE A 171 12.15 5.21 -5.25
CA ILE A 171 10.78 5.35 -4.71
C ILE A 171 10.69 6.04 -3.33
N LEU A 172 11.81 6.46 -2.75
CA LEU A 172 11.81 7.22 -1.48
C LEU A 172 12.57 8.54 -1.70
N PRO A 173 11.92 9.72 -1.63
CA PRO A 173 12.58 10.95 -1.98
C PRO A 173 13.45 11.44 -0.82
N ASP A 174 14.74 11.61 -1.11
CA ASP A 174 15.33 12.92 -0.90
C ASP A 174 14.95 13.79 -2.11
N LEU A 175 14.06 14.76 -1.90
CA LEU A 175 13.87 15.91 -2.81
C LEU A 175 14.84 17.00 -2.32
N PRO A 176 15.88 17.40 -3.08
CA PRO A 176 15.73 17.93 -4.44
C PRO A 176 16.84 17.52 -5.44
N SER A 177 16.45 17.11 -6.65
CA SER A 177 17.13 17.50 -7.91
C SER A 177 16.45 16.82 -9.11
N LEU A 178 15.41 17.46 -9.63
CA LEU A 178 15.00 17.22 -11.01
C LEU A 178 16.00 17.95 -11.91
N THR A 179 17.03 17.27 -12.39
CA THR A 179 17.74 17.74 -13.59
C THR A 179 17.03 17.19 -14.81
N GLU A 180 16.55 18.13 -15.62
CA GLU A 180 16.01 17.90 -16.96
C GLU A 180 16.99 17.08 -17.79
N LYS A 181 16.63 15.85 -18.14
CA LYS A 181 16.90 15.23 -19.45
C LYS A 181 16.37 13.79 -19.42
N ASN A 182 15.55 13.48 -20.43
CA ASN A 182 15.07 12.14 -20.84
C ASN A 182 13.70 11.69 -20.32
N ALA A 183 12.65 12.42 -20.69
CA ALA A 183 11.30 11.86 -20.79
C ALA A 183 10.74 12.13 -22.20
N PRO A 184 10.39 11.09 -22.99
CA PRO A 184 9.54 11.25 -24.16
C PRO A 184 8.09 11.52 -23.69
N ASP A 185 7.37 12.33 -24.46
CA ASP A 185 5.96 12.73 -24.32
C ASP A 185 5.63 13.85 -23.32
N LYS A 186 5.90 15.08 -23.81
CA LYS A 186 5.60 16.39 -23.22
C LYS A 186 4.10 16.76 -23.20
N GLN A 187 3.20 15.81 -22.95
CA GLN A 187 1.78 16.12 -22.76
C GLN A 187 1.39 16.15 -21.26
N TRP A 188 2.12 15.44 -20.40
CA TRP A 188 1.79 15.32 -18.98
C TRP A 188 2.31 16.46 -18.09
N LEU A 189 3.44 17.07 -18.45
CA LEU A 189 4.03 18.20 -17.70
C LEU A 189 3.18 19.49 -17.70
N ARG A 190 2.24 19.62 -18.65
CA ARG A 190 1.37 20.81 -18.73
C ARG A 190 0.26 20.84 -17.67
N LEU A 191 -0.04 19.72 -17.03
CA LEU A 191 -1.06 19.64 -15.96
C LEU A 191 -0.53 20.10 -14.60
N LEU A 192 0.80 20.20 -14.42
CA LEU A 192 1.43 20.57 -13.15
C LEU A 192 1.96 22.02 -13.12
N SER A 193 1.95 22.76 -14.23
CA SER A 193 2.53 24.12 -14.30
C SER A 193 1.51 25.27 -14.21
N ARG A 194 0.22 24.99 -14.01
CA ARG A 194 -0.79 26.03 -13.77
C ARG A 194 -1.27 25.91 -12.34
N HIS A 195 -0.55 26.56 -11.43
CA HIS A 195 -1.05 27.34 -10.28
C HIS A 195 -0.03 27.35 -9.13
N GLY A 196 0.41 28.56 -8.77
CA GLY A 196 1.42 28.88 -7.76
C GLY A 196 2.68 29.35 -8.47
N LYS A 197 2.96 30.64 -8.62
CA LYS A 197 2.83 31.71 -7.63
C LYS A 197 2.84 33.09 -8.34
N PRO A 198 2.72 34.19 -7.60
CA PRO A 198 3.86 35.11 -7.55
C PRO A 198 4.72 34.87 -6.31
#